data_AF-A0A258MWQ7-F1
#
_entry.id   AF-A0A258MWQ7-F1
#
_cell.length_a   1.000
_cell.length_b   1.000
_cell.length_c   1.000
_cell.angle_alpha   90.00
_cell.angle_beta   90.00
_cell.angle_gamma   90.00
#
_symmetry.space_group_name_H-M   'P 1'
#
loop_
_entity.id
_entity.type
_entity.pdbx_description
1 polymer ?
#
loop_
_entity_poly.entity_id
_entity_poly.type
_entity_poly.pdbx_seq_one_letter_code
_entity_poly.pdbx_strand_id
1 'polypeptide(L)'
;MHSRVPWGVVMPRLLSILRLSILSLSGMPLAAALPAIAQDRPPAATVEMLSLPPLPLGRVDIPGGKTLDLNVGLGSGLFRSPSDAEGVIWAITDRGPNIDCKKPKDITGLGTKEICDGHKDGKIFPLPAFTPTIYKLKIDPAGAVSVLETLPLKGRSGKPITGLPNDLKSTEAAFSVAGKPIGKDPSGLDTEAL
;
A
#
# COMPACT_ATOMS: atom_id res chain seq x y z
N MET A 1 34.44 -11.14 -46.30
CA MET A 1 34.90 -12.51 -46.00
C MET A 1 34.67 -12.72 -44.51
N HIS A 2 34.00 -13.80 -44.10
CA HIS A 2 33.49 -14.04 -42.73
C HIS A 2 32.42 -13.04 -42.22
N SER A 3 31.51 -13.38 -41.29
CA SER A 3 30.62 -14.56 -41.22
C SER A 3 29.54 -14.32 -40.15
N ARG A 4 28.27 -14.70 -40.40
CA ARG A 4 27.19 -14.67 -39.38
C ARG A 4 27.25 -15.92 -38.50
N VAL A 5 27.02 -15.79 -37.19
CA VAL A 5 26.27 -16.76 -36.36
C VAL A 5 25.57 -16.00 -35.22
N PRO A 6 24.23 -16.11 -35.04
CA PRO A 6 23.53 -15.63 -33.85
C PRO A 6 23.45 -16.72 -32.77
N TRP A 7 23.22 -16.34 -31.51
CA TRP A 7 22.91 -17.29 -30.44
C TRP A 7 21.59 -16.96 -29.74
N GLY A 8 20.75 -17.98 -29.65
CA GLY A 8 19.62 -18.08 -28.74
C GLY A 8 19.55 -19.52 -28.23
N VAL A 9 18.34 -19.99 -27.90
CA VAL A 9 18.02 -21.33 -27.38
C VAL A 9 18.35 -21.55 -25.90
N VAL A 10 17.30 -21.89 -25.15
CA VAL A 10 17.30 -22.31 -23.75
C VAL A 10 17.64 -23.79 -23.66
N MET A 11 18.37 -24.23 -22.62
CA MET A 11 18.46 -25.65 -22.29
C MET A 11 18.62 -25.86 -20.77
N PRO A 12 17.75 -26.64 -20.10
CA PRO A 12 17.87 -26.93 -18.68
C PRO A 12 18.93 -28.00 -18.42
N ARG A 13 19.77 -27.82 -17.39
CA ARG A 13 20.68 -28.86 -16.92
C ARG A 13 19.94 -29.88 -16.05
N LEU A 14 19.62 -31.04 -16.61
CA LEU A 14 19.44 -32.24 -15.81
C LEU A 14 20.78 -32.62 -15.16
N LEU A 15 20.77 -32.88 -13.86
CA LEU A 15 21.85 -33.61 -13.19
C LEU A 15 21.26 -34.87 -12.55
N SER A 16 21.35 -35.99 -13.27
CA SER A 16 20.98 -37.30 -12.75
C SER A 16 22.11 -37.88 -11.90
N ILE A 17 21.79 -38.37 -10.69
CA ILE A 17 22.70 -39.17 -9.85
C ILE A 17 22.21 -40.62 -9.86
N LEU A 18 23.13 -41.59 -9.79
CA LEU A 18 22.94 -42.93 -10.38
C LEU A 18 23.25 -44.10 -9.43
N ARG A 19 22.23 -44.92 -9.11
CA ARG A 19 22.32 -46.28 -8.51
C ARG A 19 22.97 -46.30 -7.08
N LEU A 20 23.12 -47.40 -6.32
CA LEU A 20 23.28 -48.86 -6.54
C LEU A 20 23.10 -49.56 -5.16
N SER A 21 22.51 -50.76 -4.91
CA SER A 21 21.73 -51.74 -5.68
C SER A 21 20.99 -52.76 -4.75
N ILE A 22 19.97 -53.44 -5.30
CA ILE A 22 19.55 -54.86 -5.09
C ILE A 22 19.57 -55.47 -3.67
N LEU A 23 18.40 -55.93 -3.20
CA LEU A 23 18.26 -57.30 -2.69
C LEU A 23 16.87 -57.86 -3.02
N SER A 24 16.81 -59.07 -3.60
CA SER A 24 15.56 -59.71 -4.02
C SER A 24 15.10 -60.78 -3.02
N LEU A 25 14.02 -60.49 -2.27
CA LEU A 25 13.21 -61.53 -1.63
C LEU A 25 11.88 -61.68 -2.37
N SER A 26 11.50 -62.92 -2.64
CA SER A 26 10.21 -63.28 -3.24
C SER A 26 9.09 -63.08 -2.23
N GLY A 27 8.19 -62.13 -2.50
CA GLY A 27 6.96 -61.90 -1.75
C GLY A 27 5.89 -61.34 -2.69
N MET A 28 4.64 -61.76 -2.49
CA MET A 28 3.50 -61.21 -3.25
C MET A 28 3.39 -59.70 -2.97
N PRO A 29 3.13 -58.85 -3.98
CA PRO A 29 2.89 -57.44 -3.75
C PRO A 29 1.52 -57.28 -3.09
N LEU A 30 1.49 -57.39 -1.75
CA LEU A 30 0.39 -56.84 -0.96
C LEU A 30 0.38 -55.34 -1.24
N ALA A 31 -0.58 -54.90 -2.04
CA ALA A 31 -0.70 -53.51 -2.46
C ALA A 31 -1.09 -52.65 -1.25
N ALA A 32 -0.10 -52.28 -0.45
CA ALA A 32 -0.23 -51.29 0.61
C ALA A 32 -0.61 -49.97 -0.05
N ALA A 33 -1.91 -49.69 -0.05
CA ALA A 33 -2.44 -48.37 -0.35
C ALA A 33 -1.89 -47.42 0.72
N LEU A 34 -0.75 -46.78 0.42
CA LEU A 34 -0.29 -45.63 1.16
C LEU A 34 -1.48 -44.67 1.23
N PRO A 35 -1.92 -44.25 2.43
CA PRO A 35 -2.97 -43.25 2.51
C PRO A 35 -2.49 -42.04 1.73
N ALA A 36 -3.22 -41.67 0.68
CA ALA A 36 -2.90 -40.48 -0.08
C ALA A 36 -2.96 -39.32 0.91
N ILE A 37 -1.79 -38.78 1.26
CA ILE A 37 -1.70 -37.58 2.08
C ILE A 37 -2.37 -36.52 1.24
N ALA A 38 -3.62 -36.20 1.58
CA ALA A 38 -4.32 -35.08 1.01
C ALA A 38 -3.44 -33.86 1.28
N GLN A 39 -2.83 -33.32 0.22
CA GLN A 39 -2.18 -32.03 0.32
C GLN A 39 -3.31 -31.06 0.64
N ASP A 40 -3.38 -30.67 1.91
CA ASP A 40 -4.37 -29.73 2.41
C ASP A 40 -4.06 -28.38 1.75
N ARG A 41 -4.68 -28.16 0.60
CA ARG A 41 -4.47 -26.97 -0.21
C ARG A 41 -5.05 -25.83 0.63
N PRO A 42 -4.26 -24.77 0.94
CA PRO A 42 -4.80 -23.63 1.66
C PRO A 42 -6.05 -23.15 0.91
N PRO A 43 -7.15 -22.85 1.63
CA PRO A 43 -8.42 -22.54 1.00
C PRO A 43 -8.23 -21.41 0.00
N ALA A 44 -8.77 -21.60 -1.21
CA ALA A 44 -8.54 -20.67 -2.32
C ALA A 44 -9.04 -19.28 -1.93
N ALA A 45 -8.11 -18.33 -1.79
CA ALA A 45 -8.41 -16.99 -1.31
C ALA A 45 -9.37 -16.28 -2.29
N THR A 46 -10.60 -16.04 -1.84
CA THR A 46 -11.59 -15.25 -2.57
C THR A 46 -11.29 -13.77 -2.42
N VAL A 47 -11.15 -13.06 -3.53
CA VAL A 47 -11.03 -11.59 -3.56
C VAL A 47 -12.41 -11.02 -3.84
N GLU A 48 -12.91 -10.19 -2.92
CA GLU A 48 -14.18 -9.48 -3.05
C GLU A 48 -13.94 -7.97 -3.15
N MET A 49 -14.69 -7.30 -4.02
CA MET A 49 -14.61 -5.85 -4.21
C MET A 49 -15.62 -5.14 -3.31
N LEU A 50 -15.14 -4.60 -2.19
CA LEU A 50 -15.96 -3.83 -1.26
C LEU A 50 -16.35 -2.46 -1.84
N SER A 51 -17.59 -2.03 -1.60
CA SER A 51 -18.15 -0.78 -2.10
C SER A 51 -18.27 0.27 -0.99
N LEU A 52 -17.31 1.19 -0.93
CA LEU A 52 -17.33 2.35 -0.04
C LEU A 52 -17.71 3.60 -0.85
N PRO A 53 -18.77 4.34 -0.47
CA PRO A 53 -19.06 5.65 -1.06
C PRO A 53 -17.89 6.64 -0.89
N PRO A 54 -17.57 7.50 -1.88
CA PRO A 54 -16.48 8.45 -1.78
C PRO A 54 -16.58 9.34 -0.54
N LEU A 55 -15.47 9.47 0.18
CA LEU A 55 -15.34 10.32 1.36
C LEU A 55 -14.57 11.59 0.95
N PRO A 56 -15.24 12.68 0.54
CA PRO A 56 -14.57 13.84 -0.03
C PRO A 56 -13.77 14.63 1.01
N LEU A 57 -12.52 14.93 0.69
CA LEU A 57 -11.67 15.90 1.40
C LEU A 57 -11.75 17.31 0.77
N GLY A 58 -12.40 17.43 -0.40
CA GLY A 58 -12.64 18.69 -1.08
C GLY A 58 -11.81 18.86 -2.37
N ARG A 59 -11.92 20.04 -2.95
CA ARG A 59 -11.25 20.44 -4.19
C ARG A 59 -10.05 21.34 -3.89
N VAL A 60 -8.93 21.09 -4.56
CA VAL A 60 -7.69 21.88 -4.42
C VAL A 60 -7.20 22.31 -5.81
N ASP A 61 -7.18 23.61 -6.06
CA ASP A 61 -6.64 24.19 -7.29
C ASP A 61 -5.13 24.43 -7.17
N ILE A 62 -4.35 23.91 -8.12
CA ILE A 62 -2.91 24.16 -8.21
C ILE A 62 -2.67 25.39 -9.09
N PRO A 63 -2.05 26.48 -8.60
CA PRO A 63 -1.79 27.68 -9.39
C PRO A 63 -0.96 27.37 -10.66
N GLY A 64 -1.56 27.59 -11.84
CA GLY A 64 -0.94 27.26 -13.13
C GLY A 64 -0.91 25.77 -13.49
N GLY A 65 -1.49 24.91 -12.66
CA GLY A 65 -1.57 23.46 -12.84
C GLY A 65 -3.00 22.95 -13.02
N LYS A 66 -3.26 21.73 -12.53
CA LYS A 66 -4.58 21.08 -12.51
C LYS A 66 -5.34 21.35 -11.21
N THR A 67 -6.66 21.29 -11.29
CA THR A 67 -7.54 21.08 -10.14
C THR A 67 -7.50 19.61 -9.70
N LEU A 68 -7.45 19.34 -8.40
CA LEU A 68 -7.54 18.02 -7.80
C LEU A 68 -8.83 17.87 -6.98
N ASP A 69 -9.57 16.78 -7.21
CA ASP A 69 -10.70 16.36 -6.37
C ASP A 69 -10.23 15.26 -5.42
N LEU A 70 -10.12 15.59 -4.13
CA LEU A 70 -9.49 14.74 -3.12
C LEU A 70 -10.53 13.96 -2.32
N ASN A 71 -10.19 12.71 -2.02
CA ASN A 71 -10.99 11.81 -1.18
C ASN A 71 -10.08 11.14 -0.14
N VAL A 72 -10.65 10.61 0.94
CA VAL A 72 -9.91 9.88 1.98
C VAL A 72 -9.30 8.60 1.40
N GLY A 73 -7.98 8.48 1.45
CA GLY A 73 -7.28 7.21 1.24
C GLY A 73 -7.27 6.39 2.53
N LEU A 74 -8.09 5.34 2.59
CA LEU A 74 -8.04 4.33 3.65
C LEU A 74 -7.14 3.17 3.20
N GLY A 75 -6.33 2.64 4.12
CA GLY A 75 -5.61 1.37 3.88
C GLY A 75 -4.10 1.38 4.12
N SER A 76 -3.53 2.39 4.77
CA SER A 76 -2.16 2.24 5.29
C SER A 76 -2.10 1.36 6.55
N GLY A 77 -3.25 1.13 7.20
CA GLY A 77 -3.42 0.07 8.20
C GLY A 77 -4.88 -0.38 8.29
N LEU A 78 -5.08 -1.67 8.55
CA LEU A 78 -6.38 -2.30 8.79
C LEU A 78 -6.28 -3.20 10.04
N PHE A 79 -7.28 -3.13 10.92
CA PHE A 79 -7.35 -3.92 12.15
C PHE A 79 -8.79 -4.42 12.39
N ARG A 80 -8.94 -5.54 13.09
CA ARG A 80 -10.23 -6.05 13.57
C ARG A 80 -10.06 -6.59 14.98
N SER A 81 -10.80 -6.04 15.95
CA SER A 81 -10.81 -6.60 17.30
C SER A 81 -11.50 -7.97 17.30
N PRO A 82 -10.98 -8.97 18.05
CA PRO A 82 -11.72 -10.20 18.34
C PRO A 82 -13.07 -9.95 19.04
N SER A 83 -13.27 -8.79 19.67
CA SER A 83 -14.52 -8.38 20.33
C SER A 83 -15.47 -7.54 19.45
N ASP A 84 -15.07 -7.14 18.24
CA ASP A 84 -15.93 -6.36 17.35
C ASP A 84 -16.94 -7.29 16.61
N ALA A 85 -18.17 -6.80 16.45
CA ALA A 85 -19.23 -7.50 15.72
C ALA A 85 -18.79 -7.86 14.28
N GLU A 86 -19.41 -8.88 13.68
CA GLU A 86 -19.07 -9.35 12.32
C GLU A 86 -19.11 -8.22 11.28
N GLY A 87 -18.15 -8.21 10.35
CA GLY A 87 -17.99 -7.17 9.33
C GLY A 87 -17.53 -5.80 9.84
N VAL A 88 -17.37 -5.60 11.15
CA VAL A 88 -16.76 -4.37 11.69
C VAL A 88 -15.23 -4.45 11.59
N ILE A 89 -14.61 -3.42 11.04
CA ILE A 89 -13.14 -3.26 10.98
C ILE A 89 -12.76 -1.83 11.32
N TRP A 90 -11.48 -1.62 11.62
CA TRP A 90 -10.86 -0.31 11.78
C TRP A 90 -9.86 -0.10 10.65
N ALA A 91 -9.85 1.09 10.09
CA ALA A 91 -8.88 1.50 9.07
C ALA A 91 -8.19 2.79 9.51
N ILE A 92 -6.94 2.98 9.11
CA ILE A 92 -6.24 4.26 9.26
C ILE A 92 -5.80 4.79 7.88
N THR A 93 -5.67 6.10 7.80
CA THR A 93 -5.11 6.81 6.65
C THR A 93 -3.58 6.92 6.77
N ASP A 94 -2.91 7.07 5.63
CA ASP A 94 -1.55 7.64 5.53
C ASP A 94 -1.56 9.09 6.10
N ARG A 95 -0.43 9.78 6.03
CA ARG A 95 -0.18 11.22 6.24
C ARG A 95 -1.07 12.16 5.40
N GLY A 96 -2.04 11.63 4.65
CA GLY A 96 -2.95 12.37 3.79
C GLY A 96 -2.44 12.56 2.37
N PRO A 97 -3.20 13.29 1.53
CA PRO A 97 -2.85 13.53 0.13
C PRO A 97 -1.44 14.11 -0.01
N ASN A 98 -0.58 13.38 -0.71
CA ASN A 98 0.79 13.79 -1.01
C ASN A 98 1.20 13.35 -2.43
N ILE A 99 2.10 14.09 -3.07
CA ILE A 99 2.55 13.87 -4.46
C ILE A 99 4.07 13.90 -4.52
N ASP A 100 4.67 12.87 -5.12
CA ASP A 100 6.12 12.74 -5.32
C ASP A 100 6.67 13.82 -6.28
N CYS A 101 7.60 14.65 -5.79
CA CYS A 101 8.26 15.69 -6.58
C CYS A 101 9.16 15.13 -7.70
N LYS A 102 9.43 13.84 -7.75
CA LYS A 102 10.16 13.16 -8.83
C LYS A 102 9.40 13.14 -10.16
N LYS A 103 8.06 13.12 -10.14
CA LYS A 103 7.18 13.14 -11.32
C LYS A 103 5.81 13.84 -11.07
N PRO A 104 5.76 15.08 -10.58
CA PRO A 104 4.50 15.71 -10.19
C PRO A 104 3.57 15.97 -11.40
N LYS A 105 4.14 16.21 -12.59
CA LYS A 105 3.43 16.69 -13.80
C LYS A 105 2.20 15.86 -14.19
N ASP A 106 2.25 14.55 -14.00
CA ASP A 106 1.13 13.67 -14.37
C ASP A 106 -0.12 13.95 -13.51
N ILE A 107 0.08 14.34 -12.24
CA ILE A 107 -0.97 14.68 -11.29
C ILE A 107 -1.23 16.20 -11.25
N THR A 108 -0.18 17.03 -11.23
CA THR A 108 -0.28 18.49 -11.00
C THR A 108 -0.36 19.32 -12.27
N GLY A 109 0.04 18.78 -13.43
CA GLY A 109 0.28 19.54 -14.66
C GLY A 109 1.64 20.26 -14.74
N LEU A 110 2.36 20.40 -13.61
CA LEU A 110 3.60 21.17 -13.47
C LEU A 110 4.82 20.27 -13.25
N GLY A 111 5.98 20.64 -13.81
CA GLY A 111 7.24 19.94 -13.59
C GLY A 111 7.86 20.20 -12.20
N THR A 112 8.86 19.39 -11.85
CA THR A 112 9.55 19.43 -10.55
C THR A 112 10.19 20.77 -10.23
N LYS A 113 10.62 21.55 -11.24
CA LYS A 113 11.24 22.86 -11.00
C LYS A 113 10.19 23.93 -10.68
N GLU A 114 9.01 23.79 -11.25
CA GLU A 114 7.90 24.73 -11.12
C GLU A 114 7.16 24.60 -9.77
N ILE A 115 6.97 23.37 -9.27
CA ILE A 115 6.20 23.12 -8.02
C ILE A 115 7.02 22.56 -6.84
N CYS A 116 8.28 22.15 -7.03
CA CYS A 116 9.16 21.70 -5.94
C CYS A 116 10.56 22.33 -5.98
N ASP A 117 10.74 23.44 -6.71
CA ASP A 117 12.03 24.13 -6.95
C ASP A 117 13.19 23.25 -7.48
N GLY A 118 12.92 22.02 -7.92
CA GLY A 118 13.91 21.03 -8.36
C GLY A 118 14.19 19.90 -7.38
N HIS A 119 13.62 19.93 -6.15
CA HIS A 119 13.79 18.91 -5.12
C HIS A 119 13.05 17.61 -5.48
N LYS A 120 13.71 16.70 -6.19
CA LYS A 120 13.13 15.43 -6.66
C LYS A 120 12.66 14.50 -5.54
N ASP A 121 13.35 14.52 -4.40
CA ASP A 121 13.07 13.65 -3.24
C ASP A 121 12.17 14.33 -2.20
N GLY A 122 11.47 15.41 -2.59
CA GLY A 122 10.44 16.07 -1.80
C GLY A 122 9.02 15.54 -2.08
N LYS A 123 8.05 16.04 -1.32
CA LYS A 123 6.61 15.80 -1.56
C LYS A 123 5.84 17.11 -1.56
N ILE A 124 4.84 17.20 -2.44
CA ILE A 124 3.82 18.24 -2.42
C ILE A 124 2.66 17.76 -1.55
N PHE A 125 2.14 18.61 -0.67
CA PHE A 125 0.99 18.33 0.18
C PHE A 125 -0.19 19.22 -0.23
N PRO A 126 -1.17 18.70 -1.02
CA PRO A 126 -2.39 19.41 -1.36
C PRO A 126 -3.24 19.87 -0.16
N LEU A 127 -3.21 19.14 0.96
CA LEU A 127 -3.88 19.51 2.22
C LEU A 127 -2.90 19.43 3.40
N PRO A 128 -2.04 20.44 3.62
CA PRO A 128 -1.02 20.43 4.69
C PRO A 128 -1.58 20.32 6.12
N ALA A 129 -2.84 20.73 6.31
CA ALA A 129 -3.56 20.63 7.58
C ALA A 129 -4.36 19.32 7.73
N PHE A 130 -4.16 18.34 6.86
CA PHE A 130 -4.77 17.02 7.00
C PHE A 130 -4.24 16.30 8.24
N THR A 131 -5.17 15.71 9.01
CA THR A 131 -4.87 14.91 10.20
C THR A 131 -5.08 13.43 9.89
N PRO A 132 -4.04 12.58 10.07
CA PRO A 132 -4.21 11.13 10.01
C PRO A 132 -5.34 10.68 10.92
N THR A 133 -6.24 9.85 10.41
CA THR A 133 -7.54 9.60 11.04
C THR A 133 -7.87 8.10 11.03
N ILE A 134 -8.31 7.59 12.17
CA ILE A 134 -8.82 6.22 12.31
C ILE A 134 -10.32 6.24 11.99
N TYR A 135 -10.77 5.32 11.16
CA TYR A 135 -12.17 5.12 10.79
C TYR A 135 -12.64 3.76 11.29
N LYS A 136 -13.76 3.73 12.02
CA LYS A 136 -14.50 2.48 12.25
C LYS A 136 -15.43 2.27 11.08
N LEU A 137 -15.33 1.11 10.44
CA LEU A 137 -16.10 0.73 9.26
C LEU A 137 -16.99 -0.47 9.58
N LYS A 138 -18.15 -0.53 8.93
CA LYS A 138 -19.02 -1.72 8.89
C LYS A 138 -19.22 -2.14 7.45
N ILE A 139 -18.74 -3.34 7.15
CA ILE A 139 -19.00 -4.10 5.93
C ILE A 139 -20.27 -4.94 6.15
N ASP A 140 -21.18 -4.94 5.19
CA ASP A 140 -22.37 -5.81 5.19
C ASP A 140 -22.18 -7.08 4.33
N PRO A 141 -23.09 -8.07 4.39
CA PRO A 141 -22.98 -9.31 3.60
C PRO A 141 -23.16 -9.15 2.07
N ALA A 142 -23.32 -7.93 1.56
CA ALA A 142 -23.34 -7.59 0.14
C ALA A 142 -22.11 -6.76 -0.28
N GLY A 143 -21.10 -6.67 0.59
CA GLY A 143 -19.86 -5.95 0.34
C GLY A 143 -19.97 -4.42 0.48
N ALA A 144 -21.11 -3.87 0.89
CA ALA A 144 -21.26 -2.42 1.08
C ALA A 144 -20.60 -1.97 2.38
N VAL A 145 -19.89 -0.84 2.34
CA VAL A 145 -19.12 -0.31 3.47
C VAL A 145 -19.70 1.02 3.93
N SER A 146 -19.92 1.12 5.24
CA SER A 146 -20.37 2.34 5.93
C SER A 146 -19.36 2.76 6.99
N VAL A 147 -19.22 4.07 7.20
CA VAL A 147 -18.44 4.62 8.33
C VAL A 147 -19.33 4.68 9.56
N LEU A 148 -18.90 4.04 10.64
CA LEU A 148 -19.55 4.09 11.96
C LEU A 148 -18.98 5.20 12.84
N GLU A 149 -17.66 5.45 12.76
CA GLU A 149 -16.93 6.34 13.67
C GLU A 149 -15.70 6.92 12.96
N THR A 150 -15.32 8.15 13.33
CA THR A 150 -14.17 8.88 12.75
C THR A 150 -13.38 9.52 13.89
N LEU A 151 -12.12 9.14 14.04
CA LEU A 151 -11.25 9.49 15.16
C LEU A 151 -9.92 10.12 14.64
N PRO A 152 -9.87 11.45 14.43
CA PRO A 152 -8.66 12.14 14.03
C PRO A 152 -7.58 12.07 15.12
N LEU A 153 -6.34 11.74 14.75
CA LEU A 153 -5.22 11.65 15.68
C LEU A 153 -4.90 13.01 16.32
N LYS A 154 -4.64 12.98 17.63
CA LYS A 154 -4.41 14.17 18.46
C LYS A 154 -3.16 13.98 19.31
N GLY A 155 -2.38 15.06 19.45
CA GLY A 155 -1.25 15.09 20.37
C GLY A 155 -1.71 15.18 21.84
N ARG A 156 -0.76 15.08 22.77
CA ARG A 156 -1.03 15.15 24.23
C ARG A 156 -1.78 16.42 24.67
N SER A 157 -1.71 17.49 23.89
CA SER A 157 -2.43 18.76 24.09
C SER A 157 -3.90 18.75 23.61
N GLY A 158 -4.40 17.62 23.10
CA GLY A 158 -5.74 17.50 22.49
C GLY A 158 -5.87 18.13 21.09
N LYS A 159 -4.84 18.84 20.61
CA LYS A 159 -4.78 19.40 19.25
C LYS A 159 -4.61 18.27 18.21
N PRO A 160 -5.21 18.40 17.01
CA PRO A 160 -4.93 17.48 15.90
C PRO A 160 -3.45 17.46 15.53
N ILE A 161 -2.97 16.31 15.08
CA ILE A 161 -1.64 16.10 14.48
C ILE A 161 -1.74 16.32 12.96
N THR A 162 -0.68 16.78 12.29
CA THR A 162 -0.64 16.81 10.81
C THR A 162 0.06 15.57 10.23
N GLY A 163 -0.13 15.32 8.94
CA GLY A 163 0.71 14.40 8.17
C GLY A 163 1.95 15.04 7.54
N LEU A 164 2.42 16.19 8.05
CA LEU A 164 3.65 16.81 7.55
C LEU A 164 4.90 16.05 8.04
N PRO A 165 6.02 16.11 7.31
CA PRO A 165 7.25 15.45 7.74
C PRO A 165 7.75 16.04 9.06
N ASN A 166 8.29 15.19 9.93
CA ASN A 166 8.77 15.57 11.26
C ASN A 166 10.31 15.75 11.31
N ASP A 167 10.83 16.16 12.47
CA ASP A 167 12.24 16.49 12.67
C ASP A 167 13.18 15.28 12.83
N LEU A 168 12.71 14.06 12.56
CA LEU A 168 13.57 12.88 12.49
C LEU A 168 14.56 13.00 11.31
N LYS A 169 15.67 12.24 11.40
CA LYS A 169 16.68 12.20 10.34
C LYS A 169 16.11 11.51 9.09
N SER A 170 16.44 12.04 7.92
CA SER A 170 16.06 11.51 6.60
C SER A 170 14.58 11.66 6.19
N THR A 171 13.81 12.55 6.82
CA THR A 171 12.48 12.96 6.32
C THR A 171 12.59 13.97 5.17
N GLU A 172 11.59 13.94 4.28
CA GLU A 172 11.51 14.68 3.02
C GLU A 172 11.29 16.19 3.17
N ALA A 173 11.53 16.93 2.08
CA ALA A 173 11.14 18.33 1.96
C ALA A 173 9.65 18.44 1.55
N ALA A 174 8.86 19.19 2.33
CA ALA A 174 7.45 19.42 2.05
C ALA A 174 7.22 20.71 1.23
N PHE A 175 6.32 20.65 0.25
CA PHE A 175 5.92 21.79 -0.59
C PHE A 175 4.39 21.95 -0.61
N SER A 176 3.91 23.19 -0.71
CA SER A 176 2.50 23.49 -0.96
C SER A 176 2.18 23.48 -2.46
N VAL A 177 0.89 23.48 -2.81
CA VAL A 177 0.45 23.58 -4.21
C VAL A 177 0.93 24.84 -4.92
N ALA A 178 1.27 25.90 -4.17
CA ALA A 178 1.86 27.14 -4.70
C ALA A 178 3.40 27.07 -4.83
N GLY A 179 3.99 25.87 -4.76
CA GLY A 179 5.43 25.64 -4.89
C GLY A 179 6.27 26.24 -3.76
N LYS A 180 5.68 26.49 -2.58
CA LYS A 180 6.40 27.04 -1.42
C LYS A 180 6.77 25.94 -0.43
N PRO A 181 8.02 25.91 0.08
CA PRO A 181 8.38 25.02 1.18
C PRO A 181 7.44 25.19 2.38
N ILE A 182 7.09 24.07 3.02
CA ILE A 182 6.30 24.01 4.25
C ILE A 182 7.24 23.66 5.40
N GLY A 183 7.02 24.24 6.58
CA GLY A 183 7.70 23.83 7.80
C GLY A 183 7.34 22.40 8.22
N LYS A 184 8.20 21.80 9.04
CA LYS A 184 7.97 20.48 9.63
C LYS A 184 6.99 20.56 10.81
N ASP A 185 6.30 19.45 11.09
CA ASP A 185 5.54 19.26 12.32
C ASP A 185 6.33 18.30 13.23
N PRO A 186 6.84 18.73 14.40
CA PRO A 186 7.55 17.85 15.33
C PRO A 186 6.68 16.68 15.85
N SER A 187 5.35 16.80 15.75
CA SER A 187 4.39 15.73 16.07
C SER A 187 3.84 15.03 14.82
N GLY A 188 4.31 15.39 13.63
CA GLY A 188 3.77 14.93 12.35
C GLY A 188 3.93 13.43 12.15
N LEU A 189 2.86 12.77 11.67
CA LEU A 189 2.78 11.32 11.59
C LEU A 189 2.65 10.78 10.16
N ASP A 190 3.47 9.76 9.91
CA ASP A 190 3.44 8.86 8.78
C ASP A 190 2.94 7.50 9.31
N THR A 191 1.69 7.14 9.00
CA THR A 191 0.96 6.04 9.66
C THR A 191 0.79 4.85 8.74
N GLU A 192 1.41 3.72 9.09
CA GLU A 192 1.53 2.51 8.27
C GLU A 192 1.05 1.23 9.00
N ALA A 193 0.26 1.38 10.08
CA ALA A 193 -0.35 0.30 10.86
C ALA A 193 -1.42 0.84 11.84
N LEU A 194 -2.18 -0.09 12.46
CA LEU A 194 -3.03 0.11 13.64
C LEU A 194 -2.59 -0.84 14.77
#